data_AF-A0A2N9Y9F3-F1
#
_entry.id   AF-A0A2N9Y9F3-F1
#
_cell.length_a   1.000
_cell.length_b   1.000
_cell.length_c   1.000
_cell.angle_alpha   90.00
_cell.angle_beta   90.00
_cell.angle_gamma   90.00
#
_symmetry.space_group_name_H-M   'P 1'
#
loop_
_entity.id
_entity.type
_entity.pdbx_description
1 polymer ?
#
loop_
_entity_poly.entity_id
_entity_poly.type
_entity_poly.pdbx_seq_one_letter_code
_entity_poly.pdbx_strand_id
1 'polypeptide(L)'
;MPRELVNQLAIEMRAKRFCLTIEEAKNPLAGSYVGRLCLQGVLTQDQYDATQKYLEVRNDYSCAKGLPSAVYDEMPSSSDDKAREKWVERATEQFCNMQEVIKETQCLYKQYNLYAALQYLVSEDQTLPYLINSLQIALNALHRHFTQKRKKDY
;
A
#
# COMPACT_ATOMS: atom_id res chain seq x y z
N MET A 1 -1.63 31.93 2.02
CA MET A 1 -1.08 31.28 0.81
C MET A 1 -2.24 30.61 0.07
N PRO A 2 -2.62 31.04 -1.14
CA PRO A 2 -3.72 30.45 -1.89
C PRO A 2 -3.42 28.97 -2.21
N ARG A 3 -4.38 28.08 -1.94
CA ARG A 3 -4.27 26.62 -2.10
C ARG A 3 -3.79 26.17 -3.49
N GLU A 4 -4.09 26.96 -4.52
CA GLU A 4 -3.66 26.72 -5.90
C GLU A 4 -2.14 26.78 -6.08
N LEU A 5 -1.46 27.74 -5.43
CA LEU A 5 0.00 27.85 -5.49
C LEU A 5 0.69 26.68 -4.79
N VAL A 6 0.09 26.16 -3.70
CA VAL A 6 0.59 24.96 -3.00
C VAL A 6 0.46 23.72 -3.87
N ASN A 7 -0.68 23.56 -4.55
CA ASN A 7 -0.92 22.45 -5.46
C ASN A 7 0.02 22.48 -6.66
N GLN A 8 0.22 23.66 -7.26
CA GLN A 8 1.13 23.82 -8.39
C GLN A 8 2.58 23.51 -8.01
N LEU A 9 3.06 24.03 -6.87
CA LEU A 9 4.39 23.71 -6.36
C LEU A 9 4.57 22.21 -6.09
N ALA A 10 3.54 21.53 -5.55
CA ALA A 10 3.59 20.09 -5.33
C ALA A 10 3.71 19.30 -6.64
N ILE A 11 3.03 19.73 -7.70
CA ILE A 11 3.13 19.13 -9.05
C ILE A 11 4.54 19.34 -9.61
N GLU A 12 5.08 20.56 -9.53
CA GLU A 12 6.42 20.89 -10.02
C GLU A 12 7.51 20.11 -9.27
N MET A 13 7.40 20.00 -7.95
CA MET A 13 8.32 19.22 -7.12
C MET A 13 8.27 17.73 -7.47
N ARG A 14 7.08 17.19 -7.75
CA ARG A 14 6.90 15.79 -8.20
C ARG A 14 7.52 15.57 -9.57
N ALA A 15 7.26 16.46 -10.52
CA ALA A 15 7.85 16.43 -11.87
C ALA A 15 9.38 16.41 -11.79
N LYS A 16 9.97 17.31 -10.99
CA LYS A 16 11.43 17.37 -10.79
C LYS A 16 12.00 16.14 -10.10
N ARG A 17 11.35 15.65 -9.03
CA ARG A 17 11.83 14.52 -8.23
C ARG A 17 11.83 13.21 -9.03
N PHE A 18 10.84 13.01 -9.88
CA PHE A 18 10.64 11.76 -10.60
C PHE A 18 10.90 11.85 -12.10
N CYS A 19 11.48 12.97 -12.57
CA CYS A 19 11.79 13.23 -13.98
C CYS A 19 10.57 13.04 -14.89
N LEU A 20 9.41 13.56 -14.46
CA LEU A 20 8.16 13.52 -15.22
C LEU A 20 7.88 14.87 -15.87
N THR A 21 7.04 14.87 -16.90
CA THR A 21 6.42 16.11 -17.38
C THR A 21 5.45 16.67 -16.34
N ILE A 22 5.14 17.96 -16.40
CA ILE A 22 4.13 18.59 -15.54
C ILE A 22 2.77 17.90 -15.71
N GLU A 23 2.43 17.49 -16.93
CA GLU A 23 1.16 16.83 -17.21
C GLU A 23 1.08 15.45 -16.54
N GLU A 24 2.13 14.63 -16.64
CA GLU A 24 2.20 13.34 -15.94
C GLU A 24 2.18 13.52 -14.42
N ALA A 25 2.87 14.54 -13.92
CA ALA A 25 2.92 14.85 -12.50
C ALA A 25 1.59 15.37 -11.93
N LYS A 26 0.62 15.81 -12.75
CA LYS A 26 -0.73 16.15 -12.28
C LYS A 26 -1.48 14.92 -11.77
N ASN A 27 -1.19 13.74 -12.31
CA ASN A 27 -1.83 12.51 -11.86
C ASN A 27 -1.38 12.17 -10.43
N PRO A 28 -2.29 12.04 -9.45
CA PRO A 28 -1.93 11.67 -8.08
C PRO A 28 -1.12 10.37 -7.98
N LEU A 29 -1.38 9.40 -8.88
CA LEU A 29 -0.65 8.12 -8.95
C LEU A 29 0.85 8.32 -9.21
N ALA A 30 1.24 9.39 -9.89
CA ALA A 30 2.65 9.68 -10.14
C ALA A 30 3.46 9.93 -8.86
N GLY A 31 2.78 10.18 -7.74
CA GLY A 31 3.38 10.43 -6.43
C GLY A 31 4.07 9.23 -5.79
N SER A 32 3.81 8.01 -6.25
CA SER A 32 4.48 6.79 -5.78
C SER A 32 5.00 5.95 -6.94
N TYR A 33 6.01 5.13 -6.68
CA TYR A 33 6.60 4.22 -7.64
C TYR A 33 5.58 3.20 -8.16
N VAL A 34 4.78 2.61 -7.28
CA VAL A 34 3.71 1.68 -7.66
C VAL A 34 2.65 2.38 -8.52
N GLY A 35 2.28 3.62 -8.20
CA GLY A 35 1.34 4.37 -9.02
C GLY A 35 1.92 4.70 -10.40
N ARG A 36 3.22 5.04 -10.49
CA ARG A 36 3.91 5.19 -11.79
C ARG A 36 3.94 3.87 -12.57
N LEU A 37 4.19 2.73 -11.93
CA LEU A 37 4.13 1.42 -12.59
C LEU A 37 2.73 1.09 -13.12
N CYS A 38 1.68 1.50 -12.41
CA CYS A 38 0.29 1.36 -12.86
C CYS A 38 0.01 2.25 -14.08
N LEU A 39 0.46 3.51 -14.08
CA LEU A 39 0.33 4.43 -15.22
C LEU A 39 1.05 3.93 -16.47
N GLN A 40 2.17 3.22 -16.29
CA GLN A 40 2.95 2.61 -17.37
C GLN A 40 2.36 1.26 -17.86
N GLY A 41 1.29 0.77 -17.23
CA GLY A 41 0.70 -0.54 -17.55
C GLY A 41 1.53 -1.74 -17.10
N VAL A 42 2.58 -1.53 -16.29
CA VAL A 42 3.38 -2.61 -15.70
C VAL A 42 2.61 -3.30 -14.58
N LEU A 43 1.83 -2.53 -13.81
CA LEU A 43 0.87 -3.07 -12.85
C LEU A 43 -0.55 -2.88 -13.36
N THR A 44 -1.41 -3.86 -13.08
CA THR A 44 -2.84 -3.72 -13.32
C THR A 44 -3.50 -2.87 -12.25
N GLN A 45 -4.71 -2.35 -12.52
CA GLN A 45 -5.50 -1.66 -11.51
C GLN A 45 -5.75 -2.53 -10.27
N ASP A 46 -6.03 -3.82 -10.46
CA ASP A 46 -6.24 -4.77 -9.36
C ASP A 46 -5.01 -4.92 -8.45
N GLN A 47 -3.81 -4.90 -9.03
CA GLN A 47 -2.55 -4.94 -8.30
C GLN A 47 -2.29 -3.61 -7.57
N TYR A 48 -2.60 -2.49 -8.20
CA TYR A 48 -2.54 -1.18 -7.55
C TYR A 48 -3.51 -1.10 -6.37
N ASP A 49 -4.76 -1.53 -6.53
CA ASP A 49 -5.77 -1.55 -5.47
C ASP A 49 -5.35 -2.48 -4.32
N ALA A 50 -4.77 -3.64 -4.64
CA ALA A 50 -4.19 -4.53 -3.62
C ALA A 50 -3.02 -3.88 -2.86
N THR A 51 -2.25 -3.02 -3.53
CA THR A 51 -1.20 -2.23 -2.88
C THR A 51 -1.78 -1.24 -1.88
N GLN A 52 -2.82 -0.52 -2.27
CA GLN A 52 -3.51 0.42 -1.37
C GLN A 52 -4.07 -0.32 -0.15
N LYS A 53 -4.70 -1.48 -0.37
CA LYS A 53 -5.23 -2.28 0.73
C LYS A 53 -4.14 -2.85 1.66
N TYR A 54 -2.99 -3.24 1.10
CA TYR A 54 -1.83 -3.66 1.88
C TYR A 54 -1.33 -2.53 2.80
N LEU A 55 -1.22 -1.31 2.28
CA LEU A 55 -0.80 -0.13 3.05
C LEU A 55 -1.79 0.20 4.16
N GLU A 56 -3.10 0.15 3.87
CA GLU A 56 -4.18 0.35 4.84
C GLU A 56 -4.07 -0.65 6.01
N VAL A 57 -4.02 -1.97 5.72
CA VAL A 57 -3.92 -3.01 6.76
C VAL A 57 -2.63 -2.87 7.58
N ARG A 58 -1.51 -2.49 6.95
CA ARG A 58 -0.25 -2.24 7.65
C ARG A 58 -0.34 -1.00 8.57
N ASN A 59 -1.01 0.07 8.13
CA ASN A 59 -1.22 1.26 8.94
C ASN A 59 -2.16 0.99 10.12
N ASP A 60 -3.29 0.32 9.87
CA ASP A 60 -4.24 -0.09 10.92
C ASP A 60 -3.56 -0.90 12.01
N TYR A 61 -2.73 -1.87 11.63
CA TYR A 61 -1.93 -2.63 12.59
C TYR A 61 -0.97 -1.75 13.38
N SER A 62 -0.30 -0.82 12.71
CA SER A 62 0.64 0.10 13.36
C SER A 62 -0.07 1.01 14.36
N CYS A 63 -1.25 1.53 14.02
CA CYS A 63 -2.12 2.28 14.93
C CYS A 63 -2.59 1.41 16.11
N ALA A 64 -3.03 0.18 15.83
CA ALA A 64 -3.48 -0.78 16.84
C ALA A 64 -2.37 -1.15 17.84
N LYS A 65 -1.10 -1.09 17.43
CA LYS A 65 0.08 -1.34 18.29
C LYS A 65 0.70 -0.07 18.86
N GLY A 66 0.19 1.11 18.56
CA GLY A 66 0.75 2.38 19.03
C GLY A 66 2.15 2.66 18.50
N LEU A 67 2.46 2.22 17.27
CA LEU A 67 3.80 2.39 16.70
C LEU A 67 4.05 3.86 16.29
N PRO A 68 5.29 4.38 16.44
CA PRO A 68 5.61 5.77 16.13
C PRO A 68 5.43 6.16 14.65
N SER A 69 5.52 5.18 13.74
CA SER A 69 5.41 5.40 12.29
C SER A 69 3.98 5.27 11.76
N ALA A 70 2.98 5.10 12.62
CA ALA A 70 1.59 4.99 12.21
C ALA A 70 0.99 6.36 11.87
N VAL A 71 0.14 6.41 10.86
CA VAL A 71 -0.64 7.59 10.49
C VAL A 71 -1.97 7.54 11.24
N TYR A 72 -2.08 8.36 12.30
CA TYR A 72 -3.23 8.36 13.21
C TYR A 72 -4.41 9.24 12.74
N ASP A 73 -4.28 9.94 11.60
CA ASP A 73 -5.32 10.83 11.08
C ASP A 73 -6.65 10.10 10.79
N GLU A 74 -6.62 8.78 10.57
CA GLU A 74 -7.79 7.94 10.28
C GLU A 74 -8.29 7.12 11.49
N MET A 75 -7.70 7.29 12.68
CA MET A 75 -8.15 6.52 13.84
C MET A 75 -9.60 6.89 14.19
N PRO A 76 -10.52 5.92 14.34
CA PRO A 76 -11.85 6.25 14.82
C PRO A 76 -11.71 6.86 16.22
N SER A 77 -12.14 8.11 16.38
CA SER A 77 -12.24 8.78 17.68
C SER A 77 -13.42 8.20 18.46
N SER A 78 -13.48 6.88 18.65
CA SER A 78 -14.53 6.30 19.46
C SER A 78 -14.17 6.53 20.92
N SER A 79 -14.94 7.37 21.59
CA SER A 79 -14.95 7.50 23.05
C SER A 79 -15.42 6.22 23.77
N ASP A 80 -15.70 5.14 23.03
CA ASP A 80 -16.06 3.81 23.51
C ASP A 80 -14.85 2.86 23.45
N ASP A 81 -14.30 2.56 24.63
CA ASP A 81 -13.15 1.66 24.78
C ASP A 81 -13.41 0.26 24.22
N LYS A 82 -14.66 -0.25 24.29
CA LYS A 82 -14.98 -1.59 23.78
C LYS A 82 -14.99 -1.65 22.26
N ALA A 83 -15.44 -0.58 21.60
CA ALA A 83 -15.38 -0.48 20.15
C ALA A 83 -13.92 -0.41 19.67
N ARG A 84 -13.08 0.33 20.40
CA ARG A 84 -11.64 0.42 20.13
C ARG A 84 -10.94 -0.93 20.29
N GLU A 85 -11.21 -1.67 21.37
CA GLU A 85 -10.63 -3.00 21.60
C GLU A 85 -10.97 -3.98 20.46
N LYS A 86 -12.25 -4.05 20.07
CA LYS A 86 -12.67 -4.89 18.92
C LYS A 86 -12.01 -4.48 17.61
N TRP A 87 -11.78 -3.18 17.40
CA TRP A 87 -11.07 -2.70 16.22
C TRP A 87 -9.60 -3.12 16.24
N VAL A 88 -8.91 -3.00 17.39
CA VAL A 88 -7.53 -3.44 17.58
C VAL A 88 -7.36 -4.94 17.31
N GLU A 89 -8.29 -5.76 17.81
CA GLU A 89 -8.33 -7.20 17.55
C GLU A 89 -8.46 -7.49 16.05
N ARG A 90 -9.44 -6.86 15.38
CA ARG A 90 -9.65 -7.03 13.93
C ARG A 90 -8.44 -6.57 13.12
N ALA A 91 -7.87 -5.40 13.41
CA ALA A 91 -6.69 -4.89 12.72
C ALA A 91 -5.50 -5.84 12.86
N THR A 92 -5.30 -6.38 14.07
CA THR A 92 -4.26 -7.39 14.34
C THR A 92 -4.51 -8.67 13.55
N GLU A 93 -5.74 -9.17 13.53
CA GLU A 93 -6.11 -10.39 12.80
C GLU A 93 -5.95 -10.23 11.28
N GLN A 94 -6.38 -9.10 10.72
CA GLN A 94 -6.22 -8.79 9.28
C GLN A 94 -4.74 -8.78 8.89
N PHE A 95 -3.90 -8.15 9.70
CA PHE A 95 -2.47 -8.12 9.44
C PHE A 95 -1.82 -9.50 9.54
N CYS A 96 -2.15 -10.30 10.56
CA CYS A 96 -1.64 -11.66 10.70
C CYS A 96 -2.04 -12.55 9.49
N ASN A 97 -3.31 -12.49 9.09
CA ASN A 97 -3.80 -13.24 7.93
C ASN A 97 -3.07 -12.82 6.64
N MET A 98 -2.86 -11.51 6.45
CA MET A 98 -2.10 -10.98 5.32
C MET A 98 -0.64 -11.47 5.31
N GLN A 99 0.01 -11.49 6.48
CA GLN A 99 1.38 -12.01 6.61
C GLN A 99 1.48 -13.50 6.28
N GLU A 100 0.51 -14.31 6.71
CA GLU A 100 0.49 -15.74 6.37
C GLU A 100 0.32 -15.96 4.86
N VAL A 101 -0.52 -15.18 4.17
CA VAL A 101 -0.63 -15.25 2.70
C VAL A 101 0.70 -14.92 2.01
N ILE A 102 1.39 -13.88 2.47
CA ILE A 102 2.70 -13.52 1.91
C ILE A 102 3.71 -14.65 2.14
N LYS A 103 3.72 -15.23 3.35
CA LYS A 103 4.60 -16.33 3.73
C LYS A 103 4.34 -17.60 2.90
N GLU A 104 3.07 -18.01 2.76
CA GLU A 104 2.68 -19.15 1.92
C GLU A 104 3.11 -18.92 0.46
N THR A 105 2.88 -17.72 -0.06
CA THR A 105 3.28 -17.35 -1.43
C THR A 105 4.80 -17.37 -1.56
N GLN A 106 5.55 -16.87 -0.59
CA GLN A 106 7.01 -16.89 -0.58
C GLN A 106 7.56 -18.33 -0.55
N CYS A 107 6.89 -19.24 0.16
CA CYS A 107 7.24 -20.66 0.18
C CYS A 107 7.05 -21.33 -1.19
N LEU A 108 6.05 -20.90 -1.97
CA LEU A 108 5.82 -21.38 -3.34
C LEU A 108 6.82 -20.78 -4.34
N TYR A 109 7.16 -19.50 -4.18
CA TYR A 109 7.98 -18.72 -5.11
C TYR A 109 9.37 -18.41 -4.53
N LYS A 110 10.12 -19.47 -4.19
CA LYS A 110 11.42 -19.38 -3.46
C LYS A 110 12.50 -18.56 -4.17
N GLN A 111 12.43 -18.47 -5.49
CA GLN A 111 13.38 -17.71 -6.32
C GLN A 111 13.14 -16.20 -6.29
N TYR A 112 11.99 -15.76 -5.78
CA TYR A 112 11.65 -14.34 -5.64
C TYR A 112 11.79 -13.88 -4.20
N ASN A 113 11.88 -12.57 -4.01
CA ASN A 113 11.88 -11.97 -2.68
C ASN A 113 10.66 -11.04 -2.54
N LEU A 114 9.54 -11.61 -2.11
CA LEU A 114 8.25 -10.92 -1.99
C LEU A 114 8.29 -9.89 -0.86
N TYR A 115 8.97 -10.22 0.24
CA TYR A 115 9.16 -9.31 1.37
C TYR A 115 9.95 -8.06 0.97
N ALA A 116 11.07 -8.22 0.27
CA ALA A 116 11.85 -7.08 -0.21
C ALA A 116 11.06 -6.24 -1.22
N ALA A 117 10.25 -6.87 -2.07
CA ALA A 117 9.41 -6.14 -3.01
C ALA A 117 8.39 -5.25 -2.29
N LEU A 118 7.65 -5.80 -1.31
CA LEU A 118 6.67 -5.02 -0.53
C LEU A 118 7.33 -3.97 0.37
N GLN A 119 8.48 -4.28 0.97
CA GLN A 119 9.17 -3.30 1.81
C GLN A 119 9.74 -2.15 0.97
N TYR A 120 10.57 -2.45 -0.03
CA TYR A 120 11.29 -1.40 -0.74
C TYR A 120 10.43 -0.66 -1.75
N LEU A 121 9.59 -1.36 -2.54
CA LEU A 121 8.88 -0.70 -3.65
C LEU A 121 7.58 -0.05 -3.18
N VAL A 122 6.91 -0.66 -2.20
CA VAL A 122 5.61 -0.16 -1.70
C VAL A 122 5.80 0.76 -0.51
N SER A 123 6.59 0.35 0.49
CA SER A 123 6.64 1.06 1.78
C SER A 123 7.70 2.16 1.81
N GLU A 124 8.84 1.93 1.15
CA GLU A 124 9.94 2.91 1.07
C GLU A 124 9.98 3.69 -0.25
N ASP A 125 9.08 3.38 -1.19
CA ASP A 125 8.97 4.02 -2.51
C ASP A 125 10.28 3.98 -3.34
N GLN A 126 11.10 2.93 -3.16
CA GLN A 126 12.35 2.75 -3.88
C GLN A 126 12.11 2.21 -5.30
N THR A 127 12.87 2.75 -6.25
CA THR A 127 12.84 2.33 -7.66
C THR A 127 13.81 1.18 -7.92
N LEU A 128 13.38 -0.05 -7.65
CA LEU A 128 14.19 -1.27 -7.87
C LEU A 128 13.54 -2.17 -8.94
N PRO A 129 13.85 -1.98 -10.23
CA PRO A 129 13.18 -2.68 -11.33
C PRO A 129 13.27 -4.21 -11.25
N TYR A 130 14.37 -4.76 -10.72
CA TYR A 130 14.59 -6.20 -10.59
C TYR A 130 13.62 -6.88 -9.61
N LEU A 131 12.91 -6.12 -8.76
CA LEU A 131 11.90 -6.62 -7.83
C LEU A 131 10.47 -6.53 -8.37
N ILE A 132 10.24 -5.98 -9.56
CA ILE A 132 8.88 -5.80 -10.12
C ILE A 132 8.16 -7.15 -10.27
N ASN A 133 8.84 -8.19 -10.73
CA ASN A 133 8.24 -9.52 -10.87
C ASN A 133 7.84 -10.10 -9.51
N SER A 134 8.69 -9.93 -8.49
CA SER A 134 8.38 -10.30 -7.11
C SER A 134 7.15 -9.52 -6.59
N LEU A 135 7.06 -8.23 -6.91
CA LEU A 135 5.94 -7.37 -6.52
C LEU A 135 4.64 -7.85 -7.15
N GLN A 136 4.61 -8.11 -8.46
CA GLN A 136 3.41 -8.61 -9.16
C GLN A 136 2.89 -9.92 -8.56
N ILE A 137 3.78 -10.86 -8.22
CA ILE A 137 3.42 -12.13 -7.58
C ILE A 137 2.78 -11.88 -6.21
N ALA A 138 3.41 -11.04 -5.38
CA ALA A 138 2.89 -10.70 -4.07
C ALA A 138 1.51 -10.01 -4.16
N LEU A 139 1.37 -9.03 -5.04
CA LEU A 139 0.12 -8.28 -5.23
C LEU A 139 -1.01 -9.16 -5.77
N ASN A 140 -0.71 -10.11 -6.67
CA ASN A 140 -1.71 -11.08 -7.15
C ASN A 140 -2.23 -11.98 -6.03
N ALA A 141 -1.33 -12.45 -5.14
CA ALA A 141 -1.73 -13.26 -3.99
C ALA A 141 -2.58 -12.45 -3.00
N LEU A 142 -2.17 -11.21 -2.70
CA LEU A 142 -2.91 -10.30 -1.83
C LEU A 142 -4.28 -9.93 -2.39
N HIS A 143 -4.36 -9.62 -3.69
CA HIS A 143 -5.63 -9.32 -4.37
C HIS A 143 -6.61 -10.50 -4.23
N ARG A 144 -6.15 -11.74 -4.45
CA ARG A 144 -6.97 -12.95 -4.27
C ARG A 144 -7.44 -13.10 -2.82
N HIS A 145 -6.57 -12.86 -1.84
CA HIS A 145 -6.96 -12.90 -0.43
C HIS A 145 -8.06 -11.87 -0.11
N PHE A 146 -7.89 -10.62 -0.54
CA PHE A 146 -8.85 -9.55 -0.26
C PHE A 146 -10.19 -9.72 -0.99
N THR A 147 -10.19 -10.31 -2.18
CA THR A 147 -11.43 -10.60 -2.93
C THR A 147 -12.15 -11.83 -2.39
N GLN A 148 -11.43 -12.87 -1.97
CA GLN A 148 -12.03 -14.05 -1.34
C GLN A 148 -12.64 -13.74 0.03
N LYS A 149 -11.98 -12.89 0.83
CA LYS A 149 -12.51 -12.46 2.12
C LYS A 149 -13.83 -11.71 1.96
N ARG A 150 -13.91 -10.78 1.00
CA ARG A 150 -15.14 -10.06 0.66
C ARG A 150 -16.31 -10.98 0.28
N LYS A 151 -16.06 -12.18 -0.27
CA LYS A 151 -17.12 -13.15 -0.60
C LYS A 151 -17.63 -13.95 0.60
N LYS A 152 -16.90 -13.99 1.72
CA LYS A 152 -17.31 -14.71 2.94
C LYS A 152 -18.13 -13.85 3.89
N ASP A 153 -18.13 -12.53 3.68
CA ASP A 153 -18.84 -11.54 4.50
C ASP A 153 -20.26 -11.23 3.97
N TYR A 154 -20.72 -11.94 2.92
CA TYR A 154 -22.11 -11.94 2.40
C TYR A 154 -22.75 -13.32 2.63
#